data_AF-A0A1R4LQL4-F1
#
_entry.id   AF-A0A1R4LQL4-F1
#
_cell.length_a   1.000
_cell.length_b   1.000
_cell.length_c   1.000
_cell.angle_alpha   90.00
_cell.angle_beta   90.00
_cell.angle_gamma   90.00
#
_symmetry.space_group_name_H-M   'P 1'
#
loop_
_entity.id
_entity.type
_entity.pdbx_description
1 polymer ?
#
loop_
_entity_poly.entity_id
_entity_poly.type
_entity_poly.pdbx_seq_one_letter_code
_entity_poly.pdbx_strand_id
1 'polypeptide(L)'
;MNLEKRLYISGEEVHLARHMISLKLSLGGKAIFTIQAEKAPERFELVRLDIGYEHDLWIFFEGYIDKVQPAENGFFKITVKENAGILSQRWPISLEHPTAIDVLDQLTLLTGLDFKYPDAEYMRQVIPNFVHQGNGYQCLDALAKAFAIEDCIWFQDTDQNIYVGGYAESLFSGKPMSVPAEFTSRQTNSSVTFVPYPMLRPGRVMNGHRITRIDLIEDDMTAYWQPASSEAGARKQQVYNEFPELSAGYHLPLFGRIEAVRDVVPQGKITDPFRPRYAVDVQMLDADLQADSSVPVYRSIPLPVAMGGIESGLLAYPLEGMLVEIAFAYGRSDRPIIRGVYGFNYMLPTLEPGEQVQQQRDEVSRRIDGVGNINDKTDQKMSRCAYQMQDQAQHYQGAFGQHQLDIREHSQENISGKKQIEALGAVELLAGDNLELGSLGNLHVATAGDWITTVGQLRNTVIQLNDQLKIMGNRLEVIEKDWEASAANMRFTADLITMNGGKGVVQGDCICAFTGKPHSDLSSTVKAGK
;
A
#
# COMPACT_ATOMS: atom_id res chain seq x y z
N MET A 1 -35.26 4.40 60.60
CA MET A 1 -36.15 4.44 59.42
C MET A 1 -35.94 3.15 58.66
N ASN A 2 -37.01 2.48 58.24
CA ASN A 2 -36.91 1.26 57.44
C ASN A 2 -36.78 1.66 55.96
N LEU A 3 -35.89 0.99 55.22
CA LEU A 3 -35.73 1.19 53.79
C LEU A 3 -36.92 0.54 53.07
N GLU A 4 -37.74 1.32 52.38
CA GLU A 4 -38.81 0.80 51.54
C GLU A 4 -38.23 0.35 50.18
N LYS A 5 -38.73 -0.78 49.67
CA LYS A 5 -38.20 -1.45 48.47
C LYS A 5 -39.36 -1.99 47.65
N ARG A 6 -39.43 -1.59 46.38
CA ARG A 6 -40.45 -2.08 45.45
C ARG A 6 -39.76 -2.62 44.21
N LEU A 7 -40.05 -3.87 43.88
CA LEU A 7 -39.52 -4.54 42.69
C LEU A 7 -40.63 -4.67 41.67
N TYR A 8 -40.35 -4.25 40.44
CA TYR A 8 -41.25 -4.35 39.31
C TYR A 8 -40.66 -5.30 38.27
N ILE A 9 -41.47 -6.20 37.73
CA ILE A 9 -41.12 -7.04 36.56
C ILE A 9 -42.15 -6.75 35.48
N SER A 10 -41.70 -6.32 34.30
CA SER A 10 -42.56 -5.91 33.19
C SER A 10 -43.62 -4.86 33.56
N GLY A 11 -43.33 -4.03 34.58
CA GLY A 11 -44.22 -2.99 35.10
C GLY A 11 -45.16 -3.44 36.22
N GLU A 12 -45.22 -4.74 36.54
CA GLU A 12 -46.03 -5.26 37.64
C GLU A 12 -45.22 -5.41 38.92
N GLU A 13 -45.77 -4.97 40.05
CA GLU A 13 -45.10 -5.08 41.35
C GLU A 13 -45.09 -6.54 41.83
N VAL A 14 -43.91 -7.04 42.17
CA VAL A 14 -43.71 -8.41 42.63
C VAL A 14 -43.20 -8.44 44.07
N HIS A 15 -43.58 -9.49 44.81
CA HIS A 15 -43.13 -9.64 46.19
C HIS A 15 -41.64 -9.99 46.25
N LEU A 16 -40.84 -9.06 46.78
CA LEU A 16 -39.41 -9.21 46.98
C LEU A 16 -39.09 -9.80 48.36
N ALA A 17 -38.50 -10.99 48.40
CA ALA A 17 -38.09 -11.63 49.66
C ALA A 17 -36.62 -11.40 50.02
N ARG A 18 -35.72 -11.44 49.02
CA ARG A 18 -34.28 -11.22 49.20
C ARG A 18 -33.68 -10.52 48.01
N HIS A 19 -32.67 -9.70 48.24
CA HIS A 19 -31.97 -8.98 47.17
C HIS A 19 -30.50 -8.76 47.47
N MET A 20 -29.71 -8.91 46.42
CA MET A 20 -28.30 -8.58 46.40
C MET A 20 -28.03 -7.84 45.08
N ILE A 21 -27.78 -6.55 45.16
CA ILE A 21 -27.49 -5.71 44.00
C ILE A 21 -26.02 -5.30 44.07
N SER A 22 -25.35 -5.29 42.92
CA SER A 22 -23.98 -4.82 42.76
C SER A 22 -23.91 -3.90 41.55
N LEU A 23 -23.86 -2.59 41.80
CA LEU A 23 -23.61 -1.57 40.81
C LEU A 23 -22.10 -1.39 40.65
N LYS A 24 -21.61 -1.23 39.42
CA LYS A 24 -20.18 -1.08 39.14
C LYS A 24 -19.95 0.11 38.21
N LEU A 25 -18.87 0.84 38.44
CA LEU A 25 -18.43 1.89 37.53
C LEU A 25 -17.78 1.24 36.31
N SER A 26 -18.13 1.72 35.10
CA SER A 26 -17.57 1.23 33.83
C SER A 26 -17.75 -0.27 33.59
N LEU A 27 -18.74 -0.90 34.23
CA LEU A 27 -19.12 -2.29 34.02
C LEU A 27 -20.62 -2.43 34.30
N GLY A 28 -21.32 -3.29 33.56
CA GLY A 28 -22.72 -3.56 33.83
C GLY A 28 -22.92 -4.18 35.22
N GLY A 29 -23.79 -3.54 36.01
CA GLY A 29 -24.24 -3.99 37.30
C GLY A 29 -25.02 -5.30 37.21
N LYS A 30 -25.08 -5.99 38.34
CA LYS A 30 -25.79 -7.28 38.47
C LYS A 30 -26.60 -7.29 39.75
N ALA A 31 -27.80 -7.83 39.66
CA ALA A 31 -28.66 -8.08 40.80
C ALA A 31 -29.08 -9.55 40.85
N ILE A 32 -29.27 -10.03 42.07
CA ILE A 32 -29.89 -11.32 42.36
C ILE A 32 -31.09 -11.02 43.24
N PHE A 33 -32.28 -11.36 42.74
CA PHE A 33 -33.52 -11.22 43.51
C PHE A 33 -34.12 -12.59 43.76
N THR A 34 -34.66 -12.79 44.95
CA THR A 34 -35.57 -13.90 45.26
C THR A 34 -36.97 -13.33 45.36
N ILE A 35 -37.85 -13.74 44.44
CA ILE A 35 -39.21 -13.21 44.30
C ILE A 35 -40.22 -14.32 44.49
N GLN A 36 -41.42 -13.99 44.94
CA GLN A 36 -42.57 -14.89 44.90
C GLN A 36 -43.40 -14.59 43.66
N ALA A 37 -43.69 -15.61 42.86
CA ALA A 37 -44.53 -15.46 41.67
C ALA A 37 -45.32 -16.74 41.41
N GLU A 38 -46.55 -16.62 40.90
CA GLU A 38 -47.36 -17.80 40.53
C GLU A 38 -46.82 -18.51 39.29
N LYS A 39 -46.33 -17.72 38.32
CA LYS A 39 -45.66 -18.19 37.10
C LYS A 39 -44.18 -17.78 37.17
N ALA A 40 -43.31 -18.65 36.65
CA ALA A 40 -41.90 -18.30 36.49
C ALA A 40 -41.76 -17.10 35.53
N PRO A 41 -40.97 -16.07 35.90
CA PRO A 41 -40.68 -14.96 35.00
C PRO A 41 -39.87 -15.45 33.79
N GLU A 42 -39.95 -14.69 32.70
CA GLU A 42 -39.31 -15.03 31.43
C GLU A 42 -37.96 -14.32 31.26
N ARG A 43 -37.07 -14.91 30.47
CA ARG A 43 -35.76 -14.30 30.19
C ARG A 43 -35.97 -13.03 29.36
N PHE A 44 -35.19 -11.99 29.65
CA PHE A 44 -35.25 -10.65 29.05
C PHE A 44 -36.42 -9.77 29.48
N GLU A 45 -37.28 -10.21 30.41
CA GLU A 45 -38.23 -9.29 31.04
C GLU A 45 -37.50 -8.16 31.76
N LEU A 46 -38.06 -6.95 31.69
CA LEU A 46 -37.51 -5.76 32.31
C LEU A 46 -37.76 -5.79 33.81
N VAL A 47 -36.75 -5.43 34.59
CA VAL A 47 -36.79 -5.41 36.04
C VAL A 47 -36.35 -4.05 36.53
N ARG A 48 -37.13 -3.47 37.45
CA ARG A 48 -36.83 -2.19 38.10
C ARG A 48 -36.96 -2.34 39.60
N LEU A 49 -35.97 -1.87 40.34
CA LEU A 49 -35.99 -1.79 41.80
C LEU A 49 -35.96 -0.33 42.23
N ASP A 50 -36.97 0.07 42.98
CA ASP A 50 -37.05 1.37 43.63
C ASP A 50 -36.74 1.20 45.11
N ILE A 51 -35.87 2.06 45.65
CA ILE A 51 -35.55 2.10 47.09
C ILE A 51 -35.67 3.53 47.61
N GLY A 52 -36.02 3.67 48.88
CA GLY A 52 -36.26 4.98 49.47
C GLY A 52 -36.60 4.94 50.95
N TYR A 53 -36.72 6.12 51.53
CA TYR A 53 -37.20 6.29 52.89
C TYR A 53 -38.51 7.09 52.87
N GLU A 54 -39.45 6.67 53.71
CA GLU A 54 -40.79 7.26 53.77
C GLU A 54 -41.53 7.16 52.44
N HIS A 55 -41.76 8.27 51.73
CA HIS A 55 -42.52 8.30 50.48
C HIS A 55 -41.64 8.64 49.26
N ASP A 56 -40.35 8.92 49.47
CA ASP A 56 -39.42 9.29 48.40
C ASP A 56 -38.69 8.04 47.89
N LEU A 57 -39.33 7.32 46.99
CA LEU A 57 -38.77 6.16 46.28
C LEU A 57 -38.02 6.63 45.03
N TRP A 58 -36.79 6.14 44.88
CA TRP A 58 -35.94 6.43 43.74
C TRP A 58 -35.56 5.15 43.01
N ILE A 59 -35.48 5.23 41.69
CA ILE A 59 -34.97 4.13 40.86
C ILE A 59 -33.53 3.86 41.29
N PHE A 60 -33.26 2.65 41.76
CA PHE A 60 -31.91 2.24 42.17
C PHE A 60 -31.25 1.33 41.13
N PHE A 61 -32.03 0.43 40.54
CA PHE A 61 -31.54 -0.56 39.59
C PHE A 61 -32.58 -0.81 38.50
N GLU A 62 -32.16 -0.77 37.24
CA GLU A 62 -32.97 -1.13 36.09
C GLU A 62 -32.18 -2.05 35.17
N GLY A 63 -32.83 -3.10 34.68
CA GLY A 63 -32.17 -4.11 33.86
C GLY A 63 -33.11 -5.14 33.29
N TYR A 64 -32.55 -6.27 32.87
CA TYR A 64 -33.29 -7.38 32.29
C TYR A 64 -32.88 -8.72 32.93
N ILE A 65 -33.82 -9.67 32.94
CA ILE A 65 -33.59 -11.01 33.47
C ILE A 65 -32.63 -11.78 32.55
N ASP A 66 -31.45 -12.12 33.07
CA ASP A 66 -30.45 -12.93 32.35
C ASP A 66 -30.67 -14.43 32.58
N LYS A 67 -31.06 -14.81 33.81
CA LYS A 67 -31.26 -16.20 34.22
C LYS A 67 -32.36 -16.32 35.29
N VAL A 68 -33.18 -17.36 35.17
CA VAL A 68 -34.20 -17.73 36.16
C VAL A 68 -33.90 -19.11 36.72
N GLN A 69 -34.03 -19.27 38.03
CA GLN A 69 -33.85 -20.54 38.74
C GLN A 69 -34.99 -20.73 39.74
N PRO A 70 -35.57 -21.95 39.85
CA PRO A 70 -36.55 -22.22 40.88
C PRO A 70 -35.91 -22.19 42.29
N ALA A 71 -36.67 -21.71 43.28
CA ALA A 71 -36.34 -21.77 44.70
C ALA A 71 -37.48 -22.47 45.47
N GLU A 72 -37.30 -22.70 46.77
CA GLU A 72 -38.29 -23.42 47.59
C GLU A 72 -39.64 -22.67 47.68
N ASN A 73 -40.74 -23.43 47.79
CA ASN A 73 -42.08 -22.92 48.12
C ASN A 73 -42.63 -21.80 47.20
N GLY A 74 -42.49 -21.92 45.88
CA GLY A 74 -43.06 -20.96 44.93
C GLY A 74 -42.27 -19.66 44.79
N PHE A 75 -41.04 -19.63 45.30
CA PHE A 75 -40.08 -18.55 45.03
C PHE A 75 -39.23 -18.86 43.80
N PHE A 76 -38.78 -17.81 43.13
CA PHE A 76 -37.83 -17.86 42.03
C PHE A 76 -36.62 -17.00 42.36
N LYS A 77 -35.43 -17.51 42.06
CA LYS A 77 -34.18 -16.77 42.10
C LYS A 77 -33.86 -16.29 40.69
N ILE A 78 -33.92 -14.97 40.48
CA ILE A 78 -33.60 -14.34 39.20
C ILE A 78 -32.24 -13.65 39.30
N THR A 79 -31.44 -13.81 38.25
CA THR A 79 -30.23 -13.02 38.02
C THR A 79 -30.54 -11.99 36.96
N VAL A 80 -30.36 -10.73 37.32
CA VAL A 80 -30.70 -9.57 36.50
C VAL A 80 -29.41 -8.82 36.19
N LYS A 81 -29.24 -8.39 34.94
CA LYS A 81 -28.14 -7.51 34.53
C LYS A 81 -28.72 -6.15 34.22
N GLU A 82 -27.98 -5.07 34.50
CA GLU A 82 -28.33 -3.75 33.97
C GLU A 82 -28.45 -3.79 32.43
N ASN A 83 -29.14 -2.82 31.83
CA ASN A 83 -29.25 -2.73 30.37
C ASN A 83 -27.87 -2.59 29.72
N ALA A 84 -26.98 -1.81 30.36
CA ALA A 84 -25.55 -1.76 30.00
C ALA A 84 -24.87 -3.14 29.96
N GLY A 85 -25.43 -4.14 30.64
CA GLY A 85 -25.01 -5.54 30.62
C GLY A 85 -24.92 -6.17 29.23
N ILE A 86 -25.70 -5.68 28.25
CA ILE A 86 -25.65 -6.14 26.86
C ILE A 86 -24.28 -5.86 26.19
N LEU A 87 -23.53 -4.87 26.69
CA LEU A 87 -22.15 -4.58 26.26
C LEU A 87 -21.15 -5.69 26.61
N SER A 88 -21.55 -6.70 27.40
CA SER A 88 -20.73 -7.90 27.58
C SER A 88 -20.67 -8.82 26.36
N GLN A 89 -21.57 -8.64 25.39
CA GLN A 89 -21.60 -9.40 24.14
C GLN A 89 -20.62 -8.80 23.11
N ARG A 90 -20.28 -9.58 22.08
CA ARG A 90 -19.37 -9.17 20.99
C ARG A 90 -20.07 -8.17 20.06
N TRP A 91 -19.45 -7.01 19.83
CA TRP A 91 -20.00 -5.91 19.02
C TRP A 91 -18.91 -5.36 18.08
N PRO A 92 -18.69 -6.03 16.93
CA PRO A 92 -17.64 -5.64 16.01
C PRO A 92 -18.03 -4.40 15.17
N ILE A 93 -17.05 -3.51 14.94
CA ILE A 93 -17.23 -2.20 14.28
C ILE A 93 -16.05 -1.96 13.33
N SER A 94 -16.30 -1.34 12.18
CA SER A 94 -15.29 -0.86 11.23
C SER A 94 -15.79 0.42 10.58
N LEU A 95 -15.15 1.54 10.89
CA LEU A 95 -15.53 2.87 10.41
C LEU A 95 -14.31 3.64 9.89
N GLU A 96 -14.48 4.34 8.76
CA GLU A 96 -13.51 5.28 8.20
C GLU A 96 -13.91 6.70 8.56
N HIS A 97 -12.93 7.50 8.95
CA HIS A 97 -13.14 8.89 9.35
C HIS A 97 -14.22 9.10 10.44
N PRO A 98 -14.32 8.24 11.49
CA PRO A 98 -15.34 8.44 12.51
C PRO A 98 -14.94 9.50 13.53
N THR A 99 -15.95 10.09 14.15
CA THR A 99 -15.88 10.76 15.45
C THR A 99 -16.25 9.78 16.57
N ALA A 100 -16.07 10.17 17.84
CA ALA A 100 -16.49 9.31 18.96
C ALA A 100 -18.01 9.10 18.95
N ILE A 101 -18.75 10.12 18.51
CA ILE A 101 -20.19 10.09 18.34
C ILE A 101 -20.58 9.01 17.32
N ASP A 102 -19.93 8.96 16.16
CA ASP A 102 -20.23 7.95 15.14
C ASP A 102 -20.02 6.51 15.65
N VAL A 103 -19.03 6.30 16.52
CA VAL A 103 -18.80 4.99 17.16
C VAL A 103 -19.91 4.65 18.16
N LEU A 104 -20.35 5.62 18.95
CA LEU A 104 -21.46 5.45 19.91
C LEU A 104 -22.78 5.22 19.19
N ASP A 105 -23.07 5.97 18.13
CA ASP A 105 -24.27 5.80 17.30
C ASP A 105 -24.30 4.41 16.66
N GLN A 106 -23.14 3.90 16.23
CA GLN A 106 -23.03 2.53 15.73
C GLN A 106 -23.28 1.49 16.83
N LEU A 107 -22.81 1.72 18.07
CA LEU A 107 -23.15 0.87 19.21
C LEU A 107 -24.64 0.95 19.55
N THR A 108 -25.27 2.12 19.45
CA THR A 108 -26.72 2.29 19.62
C THR A 108 -27.47 1.44 18.60
N LEU A 109 -27.09 1.49 17.33
CA LEU A 109 -27.71 0.67 16.28
C LEU A 109 -27.59 -0.83 16.56
N LEU A 110 -26.44 -1.28 17.07
CA LEU A 110 -26.17 -2.68 17.34
C LEU A 110 -26.84 -3.21 18.62
N THR A 111 -26.93 -2.38 19.67
CA THR A 111 -27.36 -2.80 21.01
C THR A 111 -28.75 -2.33 21.41
N GLY A 112 -29.27 -1.28 20.76
CA GLY A 112 -30.48 -0.57 21.18
C GLY A 112 -30.31 0.32 22.41
N LEU A 113 -29.08 0.53 22.90
CA LEU A 113 -28.80 1.45 24.00
C LEU A 113 -28.67 2.88 23.52
N ASP A 114 -29.25 3.83 24.24
CA ASP A 114 -29.03 5.26 24.02
C ASP A 114 -27.84 5.76 24.83
N PHE A 115 -26.85 6.34 24.15
CA PHE A 115 -25.66 6.91 24.80
C PHE A 115 -25.80 8.42 25.00
N LYS A 116 -25.53 8.88 26.22
CA LYS A 116 -25.36 10.29 26.58
C LYS A 116 -23.87 10.58 26.74
N TYR A 117 -23.43 11.73 26.25
CA TYR A 117 -22.03 12.14 26.32
C TYR A 117 -21.94 13.65 26.55
N PRO A 118 -20.84 14.15 27.15
CA PRO A 118 -20.66 15.57 27.36
C PRO A 118 -20.44 16.31 26.03
N ASP A 119 -20.77 17.60 26.02
CA ASP A 119 -20.48 18.51 24.91
C ASP A 119 -18.98 18.90 24.91
N ALA A 120 -18.12 17.91 24.71
CA ALA A 120 -16.66 18.06 24.73
C ALA A 120 -16.08 17.99 23.31
N GLU A 121 -14.97 18.70 23.07
CA GLU A 121 -14.33 18.78 21.74
C GLU A 121 -13.86 17.40 21.25
N TYR A 122 -13.33 16.57 22.14
CA TYR A 122 -12.83 15.23 21.81
C TYR A 122 -13.94 14.32 21.22
N MET A 123 -15.22 14.57 21.52
CA MET A 123 -16.32 13.77 20.97
C MET A 123 -16.53 14.01 19.47
N ARG A 124 -16.14 15.20 18.98
CA ARG A 124 -16.30 15.63 17.58
C ARG A 124 -15.01 15.53 16.76
N GLN A 125 -13.90 15.16 17.38
CA GLN A 125 -12.64 15.00 16.67
C GLN A 125 -12.76 13.82 15.70
N VAL A 126 -12.43 14.04 14.42
CA VAL A 126 -12.38 12.98 13.42
C VAL A 126 -11.04 12.26 13.54
N ILE A 127 -11.07 10.93 13.63
CA ILE A 127 -9.88 10.09 13.53
C ILE A 127 -9.85 9.34 12.19
N PRO A 128 -8.69 8.87 11.72
CA PRO A 128 -8.62 8.28 10.38
C PRO A 128 -9.43 7.00 10.20
N ASN A 129 -9.39 6.11 11.20
CA ASN A 129 -9.97 4.77 11.13
C ASN A 129 -10.29 4.28 12.55
N PHE A 130 -11.32 3.45 12.70
CA PHE A 130 -11.61 2.75 13.95
C PHE A 130 -12.13 1.34 13.65
N VAL A 131 -11.41 0.32 14.12
CA VAL A 131 -11.81 -1.08 13.98
C VAL A 131 -11.82 -1.80 15.33
N HIS A 132 -12.90 -2.54 15.59
CA HIS A 132 -13.10 -3.28 16.83
C HIS A 132 -13.76 -4.63 16.56
N GLN A 133 -13.39 -5.65 17.33
CA GLN A 133 -14.00 -6.99 17.22
C GLN A 133 -14.32 -7.66 18.56
N GLY A 134 -14.06 -6.96 19.68
CA GLY A 134 -14.29 -7.45 21.04
C GLY A 134 -15.73 -7.21 21.52
N ASN A 135 -15.91 -7.18 22.84
CA ASN A 135 -17.19 -6.81 23.43
C ASN A 135 -17.40 -5.29 23.53
N GLY A 136 -18.59 -4.86 23.93
CA GLY A 136 -18.96 -3.46 24.04
C GLY A 136 -18.15 -2.67 25.08
N TYR A 137 -17.83 -3.26 26.24
CA TYR A 137 -16.97 -2.58 27.23
C TYR A 137 -15.58 -2.29 26.65
N GLN A 138 -15.02 -3.27 25.95
CA GLN A 138 -13.74 -3.14 25.27
C GLN A 138 -13.80 -2.12 24.14
N CYS A 139 -14.96 -2.01 23.48
CA CYS A 139 -15.18 -0.98 22.47
C CYS A 139 -15.12 0.42 23.09
N LEU A 140 -15.73 0.61 24.26
CA LEU A 140 -15.72 1.89 24.98
C LEU A 140 -14.32 2.25 25.50
N ASP A 141 -13.55 1.27 25.99
CA ASP A 141 -12.14 1.48 26.34
C ASP A 141 -11.28 1.82 25.11
N ALA A 142 -11.48 1.11 23.99
CA ALA A 142 -10.79 1.38 22.75
C ALA A 142 -11.13 2.78 22.21
N LEU A 143 -12.40 3.19 22.33
CA LEU A 143 -12.88 4.54 22.02
C LEU A 143 -12.17 5.57 22.90
N ALA A 144 -12.10 5.35 24.22
CA ALA A 144 -11.40 6.26 25.14
C ALA A 144 -9.94 6.46 24.74
N LYS A 145 -9.23 5.37 24.39
CA LYS A 145 -7.85 5.43 23.90
C LYS A 145 -7.76 6.14 22.54
N ALA A 146 -8.68 5.85 21.62
CA ALA A 146 -8.70 6.39 20.26
C ALA A 146 -8.84 7.92 20.24
N PHE A 147 -9.79 8.44 21.02
CA PHE A 147 -10.11 9.88 21.11
C PHE A 147 -9.43 10.60 22.29
N ALA A 148 -8.50 9.92 22.97
CA ALA A 148 -7.73 10.46 24.10
C ALA A 148 -8.62 11.07 25.22
N ILE A 149 -9.71 10.37 25.55
CA ILE A 149 -10.61 10.77 26.64
C ILE A 149 -9.92 10.50 27.97
N GLU A 150 -9.59 11.57 28.70
CA GLU A 150 -8.98 11.46 30.02
C GLU A 150 -9.97 10.89 31.03
N ASP A 151 -9.55 9.86 31.77
CA ASP A 151 -10.35 9.23 32.83
C ASP A 151 -11.78 8.88 32.37
N CYS A 152 -11.87 8.21 31.22
CA CYS A 152 -13.15 7.84 30.63
C CYS A 152 -13.92 6.87 31.53
N ILE A 153 -15.18 7.20 31.81
CA ILE A 153 -16.11 6.38 32.56
C ILE A 153 -17.39 6.17 31.77
N TRP A 154 -18.09 5.08 32.09
CA TRP A 154 -19.45 4.87 31.62
C TRP A 154 -20.32 4.21 32.68
N PHE A 155 -21.61 4.55 32.69
CA PHE A 155 -22.59 4.02 33.63
C PHE A 155 -24.01 4.25 33.11
N GLN A 156 -24.95 3.41 33.56
CA GLN A 156 -26.37 3.60 33.29
C GLN A 156 -26.94 4.66 34.25
N ASP A 157 -27.55 5.69 33.67
CA ASP A 157 -28.22 6.75 34.42
C ASP A 157 -29.67 6.36 34.75
N THR A 158 -30.34 7.13 35.61
CA THR A 158 -31.74 6.87 36.01
C THR A 158 -32.74 7.01 34.86
N ASP A 159 -32.34 7.65 33.77
CA ASP A 159 -33.15 7.80 32.56
C ASP A 159 -32.92 6.65 31.55
N GLN A 160 -32.36 5.52 31.99
CA GLN A 160 -31.99 4.35 31.18
C GLN A 160 -30.91 4.58 30.11
N ASN A 161 -30.46 5.82 29.93
CA ASN A 161 -29.38 6.19 29.04
C ASN A 161 -28.02 5.80 29.64
N ILE A 162 -27.05 5.49 28.79
CA ILE A 162 -25.67 5.19 29.21
C ILE A 162 -24.80 6.43 29.04
N TYR A 163 -24.32 7.01 30.14
CA TYR A 163 -23.31 8.05 30.05
C TYR A 163 -21.97 7.44 29.58
N VAL A 164 -21.28 8.10 28.66
CA VAL A 164 -19.90 7.79 28.26
C VAL A 164 -19.14 9.10 28.11
N GLY A 165 -18.01 9.25 28.80
CA GLY A 165 -17.17 10.43 28.70
C GLY A 165 -16.15 10.54 29.82
N GLY A 166 -15.40 11.64 29.87
CA GLY A 166 -14.46 11.90 30.94
C GLY A 166 -15.15 12.00 32.31
N TYR A 167 -14.40 11.65 33.36
CA TYR A 167 -14.87 11.76 34.73
C TYR A 167 -15.18 13.21 35.11
N ALA A 168 -14.37 14.17 34.64
CA ALA A 168 -14.45 15.58 35.01
C ALA A 168 -15.79 16.22 34.59
N GLU A 169 -16.36 15.76 33.48
CA GLU A 169 -17.63 16.20 32.91
C GLU A 169 -18.83 15.38 33.43
N SER A 170 -18.56 14.30 34.16
CA SER A 170 -19.61 13.46 34.71
C SER A 170 -20.38 14.15 35.84
N LEU A 171 -21.61 13.70 36.07
CA LEU A 171 -22.48 14.22 37.14
C LEU A 171 -21.90 14.00 38.56
N PHE A 172 -20.86 13.18 38.71
CA PHE A 172 -20.16 12.89 39.97
C PHE A 172 -19.04 13.87 40.29
N SER A 173 -18.48 14.53 39.27
CA SER A 173 -17.37 15.48 39.43
C SER A 173 -17.75 16.64 40.34
N GLY A 174 -16.83 17.05 41.21
CA GLY A 174 -17.01 18.19 42.14
C GLY A 174 -18.08 18.00 43.22
N LYS A 175 -18.66 16.80 43.38
CA LYS A 175 -19.71 16.51 44.38
C LYS A 175 -19.28 15.41 45.37
N PRO A 176 -18.21 15.64 46.15
CA PRO A 176 -17.80 14.69 47.17
C PRO A 176 -18.88 14.52 48.23
N MET A 177 -18.89 13.38 48.88
CA MET A 177 -19.73 13.14 50.04
C MET A 177 -18.96 12.47 51.17
N SER A 178 -19.49 12.60 52.37
CA SER A 178 -19.00 11.91 53.56
C SER A 178 -20.16 11.22 54.24
N VAL A 179 -19.93 9.99 54.70
CA VAL A 179 -20.89 9.30 55.55
C VAL A 179 -20.47 9.52 57.01
N PRO A 180 -21.34 10.08 57.87
CA PRO A 180 -21.03 10.24 59.29
C PRO A 180 -20.72 8.90 59.94
N ALA A 181 -19.81 8.89 60.92
CA ALA A 181 -19.40 7.67 61.63
C ALA A 181 -20.59 6.94 62.28
N GLU A 182 -21.61 7.68 62.69
CA GLU A 182 -22.85 7.16 63.30
C GLU A 182 -23.66 6.26 62.37
N PHE A 183 -23.53 6.43 61.06
CA PHE A 183 -24.22 5.65 60.04
C PHE A 183 -23.36 4.53 59.44
N THR A 184 -22.12 4.37 59.94
CA THR A 184 -21.16 3.38 59.44
C THR A 184 -21.15 2.17 60.35
N SER A 185 -21.42 0.98 59.79
CA SER A 185 -21.46 -0.27 60.55
C SER A 185 -20.15 -1.07 60.47
N ARG A 186 -19.45 -1.01 59.33
CA ARG A 186 -18.15 -1.66 59.12
C ARG A 186 -17.28 -0.84 58.19
N GLN A 187 -15.99 -0.77 58.46
CA GLN A 187 -15.03 -0.12 57.57
C GLN A 187 -13.77 -0.97 57.42
N THR A 188 -13.32 -1.11 56.19
CA THR A 188 -12.02 -1.69 55.83
C THR A 188 -11.22 -0.65 55.04
N ASN A 189 -9.97 -0.97 54.67
CA ASN A 189 -9.14 -0.07 53.86
C ASN A 189 -9.72 0.21 52.46
N SER A 190 -10.54 -0.69 51.93
CA SER A 190 -11.05 -0.63 50.55
C SER A 190 -12.58 -0.62 50.46
N SER A 191 -13.28 -0.59 51.59
CA SER A 191 -14.73 -0.55 51.62
C SER A 191 -15.28 0.03 52.91
N VAL A 192 -16.51 0.54 52.85
CA VAL A 192 -17.29 0.94 54.02
C VAL A 192 -18.73 0.52 53.84
N THR A 193 -19.31 -0.04 54.90
CA THR A 193 -20.70 -0.44 55.01
C THR A 193 -21.45 0.57 55.88
N PHE A 194 -22.59 1.03 55.39
CA PHE A 194 -23.38 2.10 55.99
C PHE A 194 -24.85 1.92 55.64
N VAL A 195 -25.70 2.72 56.27
CA VAL A 195 -27.14 2.73 55.95
C VAL A 195 -27.37 3.11 54.48
N PRO A 196 -28.30 2.48 53.76
CA PRO A 196 -28.50 2.71 52.33
C PRO A 196 -28.75 4.18 51.96
N TYR A 197 -28.07 4.67 50.93
CA TYR A 197 -28.35 5.97 50.31
C TYR A 197 -28.93 5.73 48.91
N PRO A 198 -30.24 5.90 48.69
CA PRO A 198 -30.92 5.58 47.43
C PRO A 198 -30.29 6.21 46.17
N MET A 199 -29.76 7.41 46.31
CA MET A 199 -29.18 8.19 45.21
C MET A 199 -27.68 7.97 45.00
N LEU A 200 -27.06 7.12 45.82
CA LEU A 200 -25.65 6.85 45.70
C LEU A 200 -25.39 5.96 44.48
N ARG A 201 -24.39 6.33 43.68
CA ARG A 201 -23.95 5.62 42.48
C ARG A 201 -22.43 5.44 42.48
N PRO A 202 -21.91 4.36 41.86
CA PRO A 202 -20.48 4.24 41.58
C PRO A 202 -19.97 5.46 40.78
N GLY A 203 -18.77 5.95 41.09
CA GLY A 203 -18.18 7.16 40.49
C GLY A 203 -18.09 8.34 41.46
N ARG A 204 -18.97 8.44 42.46
CA ARG A 204 -18.89 9.51 43.46
C ARG A 204 -17.65 9.36 44.34
N VAL A 205 -17.03 10.48 44.72
CA VAL A 205 -15.96 10.48 45.74
C VAL A 205 -16.59 10.45 47.12
N MET A 206 -16.24 9.45 47.92
CA MET A 206 -16.68 9.31 49.29
C MET A 206 -15.48 9.16 50.22
N ASN A 207 -15.44 9.99 51.28
CA ASN A 207 -14.32 10.02 52.24
C ASN A 207 -12.94 10.14 51.56
N GLY A 208 -12.86 10.88 50.44
CA GLY A 208 -11.63 11.05 49.66
C GLY A 208 -11.29 9.93 48.66
N HIS A 209 -12.10 8.86 48.59
CA HIS A 209 -11.89 7.75 47.67
C HIS A 209 -13.00 7.68 46.60
N ARG A 210 -12.63 7.40 45.34
CA ARG A 210 -13.61 7.20 44.26
C ARG A 210 -14.23 5.82 44.39
N ILE A 211 -15.56 5.78 44.50
CA ILE A 211 -16.30 4.53 44.58
C ILE A 211 -16.28 3.84 43.22
N THR A 212 -15.84 2.59 43.16
CA THR A 212 -15.84 1.77 41.94
C THR A 212 -16.97 0.75 41.91
N ARG A 213 -17.52 0.39 43.07
CA ARG A 213 -18.63 -0.57 43.19
C ARG A 213 -19.47 -0.25 44.41
N ILE A 214 -20.78 -0.47 44.30
CA ILE A 214 -21.74 -0.34 45.40
C ILE A 214 -22.57 -1.62 45.45
N ASP A 215 -22.55 -2.27 46.61
CA ASP A 215 -23.42 -3.39 46.88
C ASP A 215 -24.56 -2.96 47.81
N LEU A 216 -25.78 -3.35 47.49
CA LEU A 216 -26.94 -3.29 48.38
C LEU A 216 -27.36 -4.73 48.67
N ILE A 217 -27.12 -5.18 49.89
CA ILE A 217 -27.48 -6.53 50.35
C ILE A 217 -28.45 -6.35 51.51
N GLU A 218 -29.71 -6.67 51.24
CA GLU A 218 -30.78 -6.42 52.20
C GLU A 218 -30.81 -4.95 52.66
N ASP A 219 -30.58 -4.68 53.95
CA ASP A 219 -30.60 -3.33 54.51
C ASP A 219 -29.20 -2.70 54.66
N ASP A 220 -28.15 -3.38 54.18
CA ASP A 220 -26.77 -2.89 54.25
C ASP A 220 -26.27 -2.45 52.88
N MET A 221 -25.77 -1.22 52.80
CA MET A 221 -25.09 -0.71 51.61
C MET A 221 -23.58 -0.67 51.85
N THR A 222 -22.80 -1.25 50.93
CA THR A 222 -21.34 -1.26 51.00
C THR A 222 -20.75 -0.62 49.76
N ALA A 223 -20.01 0.47 49.94
CA ALA A 223 -19.22 1.08 48.87
C ALA A 223 -17.80 0.51 48.89
N TYR A 224 -17.27 0.22 47.71
CA TYR A 224 -15.92 -0.27 47.50
C TYR A 224 -15.14 0.70 46.63
N TRP A 225 -13.85 0.82 46.91
CA TRP A 225 -12.89 1.56 46.10
C TRP A 225 -11.59 0.76 46.00
N GLN A 226 -10.76 1.10 45.03
CA GLN A 226 -9.42 0.55 44.97
C GLN A 226 -8.55 1.24 46.04
N PRO A 227 -7.86 0.49 46.92
CA PRO A 227 -6.89 1.09 47.82
C PRO A 227 -5.74 1.69 47.00
N ALA A 228 -5.21 2.85 47.43
CA ALA A 228 -4.17 3.60 46.73
C ALA A 228 -2.81 2.85 46.55
N SER A 229 -2.74 1.59 46.97
CA SER A 229 -1.54 0.76 46.91
C SER A 229 -1.93 -0.73 46.86
N SER A 230 -2.25 -1.25 45.68
CA SER A 230 -2.00 -2.67 45.36
C SER A 230 -2.42 -2.98 43.92
N GLU A 231 -1.41 -3.20 43.08
CA GLU A 231 -1.54 -4.07 41.93
C GLU A 231 -2.09 -5.44 42.37
N ALA A 232 -2.97 -5.98 41.53
CA ALA A 232 -3.44 -7.36 41.46
C ALA A 232 -4.50 -7.83 42.47
N GLY A 233 -5.70 -8.19 41.96
CA GLY A 233 -6.74 -8.78 42.80
C GLY A 233 -7.98 -9.49 42.22
N ALA A 234 -8.12 -9.82 40.92
CA ALA A 234 -9.03 -10.89 40.44
C ALA A 234 -8.60 -11.42 39.05
N ARG A 235 -7.58 -12.28 39.07
CA ARG A 235 -6.68 -12.68 37.97
C ARG A 235 -7.29 -13.57 36.88
N LYS A 236 -8.23 -13.04 36.10
CA LYS A 236 -8.35 -13.33 34.64
C LYS A 236 -9.40 -12.42 34.00
N GLN A 237 -10.59 -12.35 34.60
CA GLN A 237 -11.70 -11.51 34.11
C GLN A 237 -11.36 -10.03 34.26
N GLN A 238 -10.71 -9.66 35.37
CA GLN A 238 -10.29 -8.28 35.59
C GLN A 238 -9.19 -7.88 34.60
N VAL A 239 -8.25 -8.79 34.29
CA VAL A 239 -7.20 -8.59 33.27
C VAL A 239 -7.80 -8.45 31.87
N TYR A 240 -8.76 -9.29 31.49
CA TYR A 240 -9.45 -9.19 30.20
C TYR A 240 -10.31 -7.92 30.05
N ASN A 241 -10.76 -7.36 31.17
CA ASN A 241 -11.49 -6.09 31.20
C ASN A 241 -10.52 -4.89 31.20
N GLU A 242 -9.42 -4.95 31.94
CA GLU A 242 -8.41 -3.87 32.04
C GLU A 242 -7.54 -3.77 30.77
N PHE A 243 -7.38 -4.89 30.04
CA PHE A 243 -6.62 -4.96 28.80
C PHE A 243 -7.50 -5.50 27.65
N PRO A 244 -8.33 -4.63 27.04
CA PRO A 244 -9.18 -4.96 25.90
C PRO A 244 -8.44 -5.68 24.77
N GLU A 245 -7.19 -5.31 24.52
CA GLU A 245 -6.29 -5.90 23.53
C GLU A 245 -5.96 -7.37 23.79
N LEU A 246 -5.98 -7.81 25.05
CA LEU A 246 -5.78 -9.22 25.42
C LEU A 246 -7.03 -10.06 25.13
N SER A 247 -8.20 -9.46 25.29
CA SER A 247 -9.47 -10.14 25.01
C SER A 247 -9.82 -10.17 23.54
N ALA A 248 -9.55 -9.09 22.81
CA ALA A 248 -9.76 -8.99 21.38
C ALA A 248 -8.67 -9.72 20.56
N GLY A 249 -7.66 -10.29 21.24
CA GLY A 249 -6.59 -11.05 20.61
C GLY A 249 -5.60 -10.20 19.82
N TYR A 250 -5.57 -8.87 19.99
CA TYR A 250 -4.71 -7.95 19.22
C TYR A 250 -3.21 -8.14 19.47
N HIS A 251 -2.87 -8.80 20.57
CA HIS A 251 -1.52 -9.23 20.89
C HIS A 251 -1.09 -10.49 20.13
N LEU A 252 -2.03 -11.20 19.51
CA LEU A 252 -1.77 -12.37 18.68
C LEU A 252 -1.74 -11.96 17.20
N PRO A 253 -1.00 -12.69 16.36
CA PRO A 253 -1.14 -12.57 14.92
C PRO A 253 -2.58 -12.85 14.51
N LEU A 254 -3.20 -11.93 13.79
CA LEU A 254 -4.50 -12.14 13.17
C LEU A 254 -4.35 -12.21 11.67
N PHE A 255 -5.06 -13.15 11.05
CA PHE A 255 -5.11 -13.26 9.60
C PHE A 255 -6.36 -12.60 9.04
N GLY A 256 -6.19 -12.01 7.87
CA GLY A 256 -7.24 -11.45 7.04
C GLY A 256 -7.05 -11.86 5.59
N ARG A 257 -8.09 -11.69 4.80
CA ARG A 257 -8.07 -11.85 3.35
C ARG A 257 -8.32 -10.51 2.69
N ILE A 258 -7.56 -10.21 1.65
CA ILE A 258 -7.73 -8.97 0.89
C ILE A 258 -9.03 -9.03 0.10
N GLU A 259 -9.88 -8.02 0.28
CA GLU A 259 -11.14 -7.86 -0.45
C GLU A 259 -11.00 -6.88 -1.61
N ALA A 260 -10.24 -5.79 -1.44
CA ALA A 260 -10.08 -4.78 -2.49
C ALA A 260 -8.82 -3.91 -2.30
N VAL A 261 -8.33 -3.34 -3.40
CA VAL A 261 -7.33 -2.26 -3.41
C VAL A 261 -8.05 -0.90 -3.45
N ARG A 262 -7.62 0.06 -2.62
CA ARG A 262 -8.42 1.28 -2.36
C ARG A 262 -8.08 2.51 -3.19
N ASP A 263 -6.82 2.77 -3.48
CA ASP A 263 -6.41 3.99 -4.18
C ASP A 263 -5.53 3.63 -5.37
N VAL A 264 -5.71 4.36 -6.46
CA VAL A 264 -4.84 4.32 -7.65
C VAL A 264 -4.27 5.72 -7.79
N VAL A 265 -2.97 5.85 -7.58
CA VAL A 265 -2.32 7.17 -7.53
C VAL A 265 -1.48 7.39 -8.79
N PRO A 266 -1.81 8.37 -9.64
CA PRO A 266 -1.08 8.62 -10.89
C PRO A 266 0.27 9.34 -10.70
N GLN A 267 0.50 10.00 -9.55
CA GLN A 267 1.73 10.73 -9.24
C GLN A 267 2.00 10.73 -7.73
N GLY A 268 3.28 10.75 -7.33
CA GLY A 268 3.71 10.85 -5.93
C GLY A 268 2.88 11.84 -5.12
N LYS A 269 2.26 11.35 -4.05
CA LYS A 269 1.49 12.13 -3.08
C LYS A 269 1.87 11.71 -1.68
N ILE A 270 1.73 12.64 -0.75
CA ILE A 270 1.87 12.34 0.68
C ILE A 270 0.85 11.26 1.04
N THR A 271 1.34 10.22 1.70
CA THR A 271 0.51 9.22 2.38
C THR A 271 0.40 9.65 3.83
N ASP A 272 -0.82 9.77 4.31
CA ASP A 272 -1.12 10.14 5.69
C ASP A 272 -2.19 9.19 6.24
N PRO A 273 -2.41 9.14 7.56
CA PRO A 273 -3.39 8.22 8.14
C PRO A 273 -4.82 8.39 7.60
N PHE A 274 -5.27 9.60 7.25
CA PHE A 274 -6.61 9.84 6.68
C PHE A 274 -6.71 9.38 5.24
N ARG A 275 -5.59 9.29 4.51
CA ARG A 275 -5.59 8.71 3.17
C ARG A 275 -4.34 7.89 2.94
N PRO A 276 -4.31 6.65 3.48
CA PRO A 276 -3.21 5.74 3.25
C PRO A 276 -3.27 5.30 1.79
N ARG A 277 -2.43 5.90 0.95
CA ARG A 277 -2.44 5.74 -0.52
C ARG A 277 -2.12 4.32 -0.95
N TYR A 278 -1.31 3.63 -0.15
CA TYR A 278 -0.93 2.24 -0.33
C TYR A 278 -1.62 1.39 0.74
N ALA A 279 -2.91 1.12 0.52
CA ALA A 279 -3.78 0.43 1.46
C ALA A 279 -4.78 -0.50 0.76
N VAL A 280 -5.32 -1.43 1.53
CA VAL A 280 -6.29 -2.45 1.09
C VAL A 280 -7.43 -2.59 2.09
N ASP A 281 -8.57 -3.08 1.61
CA ASP A 281 -9.67 -3.54 2.45
C ASP A 281 -9.46 -5.02 2.78
N VAL A 282 -9.72 -5.39 4.04
CA VAL A 282 -9.41 -6.72 4.56
C VAL A 282 -10.60 -7.31 5.32
N GLN A 283 -11.01 -8.51 4.93
CA GLN A 283 -11.94 -9.33 5.69
C GLN A 283 -11.18 -10.16 6.72
N MET A 284 -11.54 -10.07 7.99
CA MET A 284 -10.93 -10.89 9.04
C MET A 284 -11.26 -12.36 8.85
N LEU A 285 -10.30 -13.24 9.17
CA LEU A 285 -10.46 -14.69 9.13
C LEU A 285 -10.54 -15.27 10.55
N ASP A 286 -11.23 -16.40 10.68
CA ASP A 286 -11.21 -17.23 11.88
C ASP A 286 -9.95 -18.11 11.97
N ALA A 287 -9.87 -18.93 13.03
CA ALA A 287 -8.74 -19.82 13.26
C ALA A 287 -8.59 -20.92 12.20
N ASP A 288 -9.65 -21.22 11.44
CA ASP A 288 -9.69 -22.19 10.35
C ASP A 288 -9.48 -21.52 8.97
N LEU A 289 -9.06 -20.24 8.98
CA LEU A 289 -8.82 -19.40 7.81
C LEU A 289 -10.06 -19.19 6.92
N GLN A 290 -11.25 -19.30 7.49
CA GLN A 290 -12.51 -18.95 6.84
C GLN A 290 -12.88 -17.50 7.15
N ALA A 291 -13.65 -16.87 6.26
CA ALA A 291 -14.08 -15.49 6.46
C ALA A 291 -15.01 -15.37 7.67
N ASP A 292 -14.62 -14.56 8.67
CA ASP A 292 -15.48 -14.26 9.83
C ASP A 292 -16.53 -13.23 9.42
N SER A 293 -17.68 -13.70 8.94
CA SER A 293 -18.81 -12.85 8.52
C SER A 293 -19.44 -12.04 9.66
N SER A 294 -19.09 -12.32 10.91
CA SER A 294 -19.53 -11.51 12.04
C SER A 294 -18.73 -10.21 12.16
N VAL A 295 -17.52 -10.13 11.57
CA VAL A 295 -16.68 -8.93 11.58
C VAL A 295 -16.82 -8.19 10.25
N PRO A 296 -17.18 -6.89 10.26
CA PRO A 296 -17.24 -6.10 9.04
C PRO A 296 -15.85 -5.92 8.44
N VAL A 297 -15.79 -5.76 7.13
CA VAL A 297 -14.53 -5.53 6.40
C VAL A 297 -13.80 -4.31 6.98
N TYR A 298 -12.52 -4.51 7.32
CA TYR A 298 -11.61 -3.47 7.76
C TYR A 298 -11.16 -2.67 6.55
N ARG A 299 -11.41 -1.37 6.57
CA ARG A 299 -11.19 -0.52 5.40
C ARG A 299 -9.90 0.27 5.48
N SER A 300 -9.27 0.47 4.33
CA SER A 300 -8.09 1.34 4.17
C SER A 300 -6.94 1.00 5.12
N ILE A 301 -6.63 -0.29 5.24
CA ILE A 301 -5.53 -0.78 6.08
C ILE A 301 -4.20 -0.62 5.32
N PRO A 302 -3.22 0.12 5.87
CA PRO A 302 -1.98 0.42 5.19
C PRO A 302 -1.11 -0.83 4.99
N LEU A 303 -0.54 -0.96 3.79
CA LEU A 303 0.43 -1.98 3.43
C LEU A 303 1.86 -1.55 3.81
N PRO A 304 2.75 -2.49 4.17
CA PRO A 304 4.13 -2.19 4.49
C PRO A 304 4.92 -1.81 3.24
N VAL A 305 5.74 -0.76 3.31
CA VAL A 305 6.63 -0.33 2.22
C VAL A 305 8.01 -0.94 2.40
N ALA A 306 8.38 -1.86 1.51
CA ALA A 306 9.74 -2.40 1.46
C ALA A 306 10.72 -1.36 0.87
N MET A 307 11.93 -1.28 1.42
CA MET A 307 13.00 -0.37 0.96
C MET A 307 12.57 1.12 0.91
N GLY A 308 11.83 1.57 1.94
CA GLY A 308 11.18 2.89 1.95
C GLY A 308 12.14 4.10 2.00
N GLY A 309 11.66 5.22 1.46
CA GLY A 309 12.28 6.56 1.48
C GLY A 309 11.39 7.60 0.78
N ILE A 310 11.90 8.80 0.52
CA ILE A 310 11.11 9.85 -0.18
C ILE A 310 10.94 9.44 -1.64
N GLU A 311 9.69 9.23 -2.08
CA GLU A 311 9.36 8.75 -3.42
C GLU A 311 10.11 7.46 -3.83
N SER A 312 10.45 6.61 -2.86
CA SER A 312 11.21 5.38 -3.08
C SER A 312 10.62 4.19 -2.34
N GLY A 313 10.75 3.01 -2.94
CA GLY A 313 10.32 1.74 -2.34
C GLY A 313 10.14 0.65 -3.38
N LEU A 314 10.03 -0.58 -2.92
CA LEU A 314 9.54 -1.73 -3.69
C LEU A 314 8.07 -1.94 -3.34
N LEU A 315 7.18 -1.51 -4.24
CA LEU A 315 5.74 -1.47 -4.01
C LEU A 315 5.04 -2.37 -5.03
N ALA A 316 4.15 -3.24 -4.54
CA ALA A 316 3.28 -4.04 -5.38
C ALA A 316 1.95 -4.24 -4.66
N TYR A 317 0.82 -3.95 -5.31
CA TYR A 317 -0.45 -4.30 -4.71
C TYR A 317 -0.62 -5.82 -4.70
N PRO A 318 -0.93 -6.43 -3.55
CA PRO A 318 -1.36 -7.81 -3.50
C PRO A 318 -2.72 -7.96 -4.21
N LEU A 319 -3.03 -9.19 -4.64
CA LEU A 319 -4.28 -9.50 -5.31
C LEU A 319 -5.41 -9.72 -4.29
N GLU A 320 -6.65 -9.50 -4.73
CA GLU A 320 -7.83 -9.93 -3.98
C GLU A 320 -7.76 -11.43 -3.70
N GLY A 321 -8.15 -11.82 -2.48
CA GLY A 321 -8.05 -13.18 -2.00
C GLY A 321 -6.73 -13.57 -1.33
N MET A 322 -5.68 -12.74 -1.42
CA MET A 322 -4.41 -13.03 -0.73
C MET A 322 -4.55 -12.95 0.80
N LEU A 323 -3.80 -13.80 1.50
CA LEU A 323 -3.75 -13.86 2.95
C LEU A 323 -2.79 -12.77 3.47
N VAL A 324 -3.27 -11.99 4.45
CA VAL A 324 -2.48 -10.94 5.11
C VAL A 324 -2.50 -11.11 6.61
N GLU A 325 -1.41 -10.70 7.25
CA GLU A 325 -1.34 -10.61 8.70
C GLU A 325 -1.60 -9.17 9.14
N ILE A 326 -2.62 -9.00 9.96
CA ILE A 326 -3.02 -7.73 10.56
C ILE A 326 -2.46 -7.66 11.97
N ALA A 327 -1.87 -6.51 12.30
CA ALA A 327 -1.50 -6.13 13.65
C ALA A 327 -2.08 -4.75 14.00
N PHE A 328 -2.06 -4.41 15.29
CA PHE A 328 -2.52 -3.13 15.80
C PHE A 328 -1.35 -2.41 16.45
N ALA A 329 -0.90 -1.29 15.86
CA ALA A 329 0.23 -0.54 16.40
C ALA A 329 -0.09 -0.05 17.81
N TYR A 330 0.78 -0.36 18.78
CA TYR A 330 0.57 -0.06 20.20
C TYR A 330 -0.69 -0.70 20.80
N GLY A 331 -1.25 -1.75 20.18
CA GLY A 331 -2.50 -2.39 20.61
C GLY A 331 -3.75 -1.54 20.39
N ARG A 332 -3.67 -0.51 19.53
CA ARG A 332 -4.75 0.47 19.30
C ARG A 332 -5.65 0.08 18.13
N SER A 333 -6.96 0.06 18.38
CA SER A 333 -8.02 -0.15 17.39
C SER A 333 -8.06 0.89 16.26
N ASP A 334 -7.59 2.11 16.50
CA ASP A 334 -7.50 3.17 15.48
C ASP A 334 -6.24 3.07 14.61
N ARG A 335 -5.38 2.07 14.85
CA ARG A 335 -4.09 1.90 14.14
C ARG A 335 -3.84 0.47 13.64
N PRO A 336 -4.75 -0.09 12.83
CA PRO A 336 -4.49 -1.35 12.16
C PRO A 336 -3.40 -1.18 11.09
N ILE A 337 -2.52 -2.17 10.96
CA ILE A 337 -1.45 -2.23 9.96
C ILE A 337 -1.31 -3.65 9.42
N ILE A 338 -0.86 -3.80 8.17
CA ILE A 338 -0.46 -5.10 7.63
C ILE A 338 1.04 -5.30 7.88
N ARG A 339 1.41 -6.46 8.46
CA ARG A 339 2.82 -6.83 8.68
C ARG A 339 3.42 -7.61 7.54
N GLY A 340 2.61 -8.44 6.89
CA GLY A 340 3.07 -9.33 5.83
C GLY A 340 1.91 -9.83 4.98
N VAL A 341 2.24 -10.17 3.73
CA VAL A 341 1.36 -10.85 2.79
C VAL A 341 1.94 -12.25 2.59
N TYR A 342 1.10 -13.27 2.70
CA TYR A 342 1.53 -14.67 2.70
C TYR A 342 1.01 -15.42 1.47
N GLY A 343 1.82 -16.37 1.00
CA GLY A 343 1.43 -17.34 0.00
C GLY A 343 0.37 -18.31 0.53
N PHE A 344 -0.87 -18.18 0.09
CA PHE A 344 -1.96 -19.07 0.50
C PHE A 344 -2.98 -19.24 -0.62
N ASN A 345 -3.21 -20.48 -1.06
CA ASN A 345 -4.13 -20.82 -2.16
C ASN A 345 -3.84 -20.14 -3.52
N TYR A 346 -2.58 -19.81 -3.81
CA TYR A 346 -2.14 -19.39 -5.15
C TYR A 346 -0.75 -19.93 -5.50
N MET A 347 -0.43 -19.89 -6.80
CA MET A 347 0.84 -20.40 -7.33
C MET A 347 1.97 -19.42 -7.04
N LEU A 348 3.03 -19.90 -6.39
CA LEU A 348 4.29 -19.18 -6.25
C LEU A 348 5.19 -19.45 -7.45
N PRO A 349 6.09 -18.52 -7.82
CA PRO A 349 7.14 -18.76 -8.80
C PRO A 349 8.03 -19.95 -8.41
N THR A 350 8.57 -20.66 -9.40
CA THR A 350 9.65 -21.64 -9.15
C THR A 350 10.87 -20.92 -8.57
N LEU A 351 11.43 -21.43 -7.48
CA LEU A 351 12.57 -20.81 -6.79
C LEU A 351 13.45 -21.90 -6.17
N GLU A 352 14.73 -21.92 -6.52
CA GLU A 352 15.72 -22.80 -5.90
C GLU A 352 16.43 -22.11 -4.72
N PRO A 353 17.01 -22.88 -3.76
CA PRO A 353 17.77 -22.28 -2.66
C PRO A 353 18.92 -21.39 -3.13
N GLY A 354 18.95 -20.15 -2.64
CA GLY A 354 19.97 -19.16 -3.00
C GLY A 354 19.62 -18.25 -4.17
N GLU A 355 18.53 -18.54 -4.90
CA GLU A 355 18.03 -17.67 -5.96
C GLU A 355 17.25 -16.47 -5.40
N GLN A 356 17.18 -15.40 -6.19
CA GLN A 356 16.31 -14.25 -5.96
C GLN A 356 15.45 -14.01 -7.19
N VAL A 357 14.13 -13.88 -6.99
CA VAL A 357 13.17 -13.70 -8.09
C VAL A 357 12.22 -12.56 -7.76
N GLN A 358 12.12 -11.61 -8.69
CA GLN A 358 11.02 -10.65 -8.77
C GLN A 358 10.21 -10.97 -10.03
N GLN A 359 8.95 -11.38 -9.88
CA GLN A 359 8.15 -11.92 -10.97
C GLN A 359 6.71 -11.44 -10.94
N GLN A 360 6.18 -11.05 -12.10
CA GLN A 360 4.75 -10.77 -12.29
C GLN A 360 4.02 -11.98 -12.87
N ARG A 361 4.64 -12.67 -13.83
CA ARG A 361 4.26 -13.96 -14.42
C ARG A 361 5.52 -14.63 -14.98
N ASP A 362 5.48 -15.90 -15.37
CA ASP A 362 6.68 -16.66 -15.76
C ASP A 362 7.52 -15.95 -16.85
N GLU A 363 6.84 -15.33 -17.82
CA GLU A 363 7.45 -14.62 -18.95
C GLU A 363 7.95 -13.21 -18.59
N VAL A 364 7.61 -12.68 -17.41
CA VAL A 364 7.95 -11.33 -16.95
C VAL A 364 8.60 -11.39 -15.57
N SER A 365 9.93 -11.44 -15.57
CA SER A 365 10.72 -11.65 -14.35
C SER A 365 12.12 -11.03 -14.42
N ARG A 366 12.67 -10.75 -13.24
CA ARG A 366 14.09 -10.56 -12.98
C ARG A 366 14.53 -11.68 -12.04
N ARG A 367 15.46 -12.52 -12.49
CA ARG A 367 15.99 -13.65 -11.72
C ARG A 367 17.50 -13.54 -11.56
N ILE A 368 17.96 -13.75 -10.32
CA ILE A 368 19.37 -13.92 -9.97
C ILE A 368 19.52 -15.36 -9.48
N ASP A 369 20.32 -16.17 -10.16
CA ASP A 369 20.55 -17.56 -9.73
C ASP A 369 21.62 -17.66 -8.64
N GLY A 370 21.80 -18.86 -8.08
CA GLY A 370 22.76 -19.10 -6.99
C GLY A 370 24.24 -18.88 -7.35
N VAL A 371 24.60 -18.81 -8.64
CA VAL A 371 25.96 -18.50 -9.10
C VAL A 371 26.14 -17.04 -9.53
N GLY A 372 25.05 -16.25 -9.53
CA GLY A 372 25.05 -14.82 -9.80
C GLY A 372 24.70 -14.43 -11.23
N ASN A 373 24.18 -15.35 -12.07
CA ASN A 373 23.65 -14.98 -13.37
C ASN A 373 22.37 -14.16 -13.19
N ILE A 374 22.26 -13.04 -13.92
CA ILE A 374 21.09 -12.15 -13.89
C ILE A 374 20.35 -12.28 -15.22
N ASN A 375 19.07 -12.63 -15.16
CA ASN A 375 18.18 -12.75 -16.31
C ASN A 375 16.98 -11.82 -16.16
N ASP A 376 16.88 -10.83 -17.06
CA ASP A 376 15.73 -9.93 -17.19
C ASP A 376 14.88 -10.37 -18.40
N LYS A 377 13.61 -10.69 -18.16
CA LYS A 377 12.65 -11.16 -19.18
C LYS A 377 11.39 -10.30 -19.20
N THR A 378 10.91 -10.00 -20.40
CA THR A 378 9.61 -9.40 -20.66
C THR A 378 9.08 -9.93 -21.98
N ASP A 379 7.76 -10.17 -22.06
CA ASP A 379 7.02 -10.52 -23.26
C ASP A 379 6.49 -9.29 -24.01
N GLN A 380 6.79 -8.09 -23.50
CA GLN A 380 6.37 -6.80 -24.05
C GLN A 380 7.57 -5.87 -24.25
N LYS A 381 7.41 -4.57 -23.98
CA LYS A 381 8.43 -3.55 -24.19
C LYS A 381 9.33 -3.39 -22.97
N MET A 382 10.64 -3.39 -23.17
CA MET A 382 11.63 -2.88 -22.21
C MET A 382 12.11 -1.49 -22.65
N SER A 383 12.11 -0.50 -21.75
CA SER A 383 12.63 0.85 -22.03
C SER A 383 13.67 1.24 -20.99
N ARG A 384 14.77 1.86 -21.42
CA ARG A 384 15.82 2.39 -20.55
C ARG A 384 16.06 3.85 -20.95
N CYS A 385 16.06 4.76 -19.97
CA CYS A 385 16.36 6.17 -20.16
C CYS A 385 17.38 6.58 -19.10
N ALA A 386 18.46 7.21 -19.52
CA ALA A 386 19.51 7.66 -18.62
C ALA A 386 20.25 8.85 -19.22
N TYR A 387 20.83 9.68 -18.34
CA TYR A 387 21.78 10.71 -18.76
C TYR A 387 23.07 10.09 -19.33
N GLN A 388 23.53 8.99 -18.73
CA GLN A 388 24.71 8.24 -19.18
C GLN A 388 24.45 6.74 -19.02
N MET A 389 24.81 5.96 -20.04
CA MET A 389 24.85 4.49 -19.98
C MET A 389 26.27 4.03 -20.30
N GLN A 390 26.81 3.12 -19.50
CA GLN A 390 28.13 2.54 -19.70
C GLN A 390 28.01 1.03 -19.58
N ASP A 391 28.23 0.34 -20.70
CA ASP A 391 28.24 -1.11 -20.76
C ASP A 391 29.69 -1.59 -20.95
N GLN A 392 30.17 -2.48 -20.06
CA GLN A 392 31.51 -3.05 -20.13
C GLN A 392 31.41 -4.57 -20.02
N ALA A 393 31.88 -5.27 -21.05
CA ALA A 393 31.91 -6.73 -21.09
C ALA A 393 33.14 -7.21 -21.87
N GLN A 394 33.66 -8.37 -21.51
CA GLN A 394 34.71 -9.02 -22.31
C GLN A 394 34.15 -9.59 -23.62
N HIS A 395 32.91 -10.07 -23.59
CA HIS A 395 32.18 -10.60 -24.74
C HIS A 395 30.78 -10.00 -24.75
N TYR A 396 30.41 -9.33 -25.84
CA TYR A 396 29.08 -8.77 -26.05
C TYR A 396 28.51 -9.33 -27.36
N GLN A 397 27.38 -10.02 -27.28
CA GLN A 397 26.68 -10.58 -28.44
C GLN A 397 25.26 -10.06 -28.45
N GLY A 398 24.86 -9.45 -29.57
CA GLY A 398 23.48 -9.03 -29.83
C GLY A 398 22.91 -9.79 -31.02
N ALA A 399 21.69 -10.29 -30.89
CA ALA A 399 20.92 -10.88 -31.97
C ALA A 399 19.58 -10.14 -32.07
N PHE A 400 19.35 -9.48 -33.20
CA PHE A 400 18.22 -8.57 -33.38
C PHE A 400 17.51 -8.89 -34.69
N GLY A 401 16.18 -8.75 -34.72
CA GLY A 401 15.41 -8.77 -35.97
C GLY A 401 15.63 -7.50 -36.80
N GLN A 402 15.68 -6.35 -36.14
CA GLN A 402 15.99 -5.04 -36.72
C GLN A 402 16.83 -4.24 -35.72
N HIS A 403 17.76 -3.43 -36.22
CA HIS A 403 18.59 -2.53 -35.42
C HIS A 403 18.71 -1.18 -36.13
N GLN A 404 18.30 -0.11 -35.45
CA GLN A 404 18.36 1.28 -35.94
C GLN A 404 18.97 2.16 -34.86
N LEU A 405 19.86 3.06 -35.26
CA LEU A 405 20.50 4.03 -34.38
C LEU A 405 20.27 5.43 -34.94
N ASP A 406 19.57 6.27 -34.18
CA ASP A 406 19.34 7.68 -34.51
C ASP A 406 20.20 8.55 -33.59
N ILE A 407 21.33 9.02 -34.10
CA ILE A 407 22.34 9.76 -33.33
C ILE A 407 22.26 11.23 -33.69
N ARG A 408 21.98 12.09 -32.70
CA ARG A 408 21.80 13.54 -32.91
C ARG A 408 23.10 14.32 -33.04
N GLU A 409 24.18 13.80 -32.48
CA GLU A 409 25.50 14.43 -32.48
C GLU A 409 26.51 13.51 -33.20
N HIS A 410 27.53 13.04 -32.50
CA HIS A 410 28.62 12.26 -33.09
C HIS A 410 28.52 10.77 -32.74
N SER A 411 28.73 9.91 -33.74
CA SER A 411 28.98 8.48 -33.56
C SER A 411 30.45 8.20 -33.80
N GLN A 412 31.13 7.58 -32.84
CA GLN A 412 32.53 7.21 -32.98
C GLN A 412 32.70 5.72 -32.66
N GLU A 413 33.37 5.02 -33.54
CA GLU A 413 33.74 3.63 -33.33
C GLU A 413 35.26 3.49 -33.44
N ASN A 414 35.91 3.21 -32.30
CA ASN A 414 37.35 3.02 -32.22
C ASN A 414 37.67 1.54 -32.06
N ILE A 415 37.98 0.86 -33.17
CA ILE A 415 38.27 -0.58 -33.17
C ILE A 415 39.77 -0.78 -33.29
N SER A 416 40.42 -1.27 -32.22
CA SER A 416 41.85 -1.61 -32.24
C SER A 416 42.17 -2.88 -33.05
N GLY A 417 41.20 -3.80 -33.14
CA GLY A 417 41.29 -5.02 -33.92
C GLY A 417 40.75 -4.85 -35.35
N LYS A 418 39.75 -5.66 -35.72
CA LYS A 418 39.11 -5.64 -37.04
C LYS A 418 37.66 -5.23 -36.92
N LYS A 419 37.21 -4.27 -37.73
CA LYS A 419 35.78 -4.05 -38.02
C LYS A 419 35.42 -4.79 -39.29
N GLN A 420 34.39 -5.64 -39.24
CA GLN A 420 33.87 -6.38 -40.39
C GLN A 420 32.38 -6.09 -40.52
N ILE A 421 31.96 -5.66 -41.71
CA ILE A 421 30.57 -5.40 -42.05
C ILE A 421 30.23 -6.32 -43.22
N GLU A 422 29.28 -7.21 -43.01
CA GLU A 422 28.76 -8.12 -44.03
C GLU A 422 27.25 -7.94 -44.11
N ALA A 423 26.74 -7.67 -45.31
CA ALA A 423 25.31 -7.58 -45.57
C ALA A 423 25.00 -8.43 -46.79
N LEU A 424 23.99 -9.30 -46.68
CA LEU A 424 23.50 -10.09 -47.83
C LEU A 424 22.75 -9.23 -48.85
N GLY A 425 22.15 -8.13 -48.39
CA GLY A 425 21.50 -7.13 -49.23
C GLY A 425 22.49 -6.09 -49.74
N ALA A 426 22.27 -4.84 -49.34
CA ALA A 426 23.12 -3.71 -49.73
C ALA A 426 23.83 -3.10 -48.51
N VAL A 427 24.94 -2.43 -48.77
CA VAL A 427 25.58 -1.49 -47.84
C VAL A 427 25.59 -0.13 -48.52
N GLU A 428 24.91 0.84 -47.91
CA GLU A 428 24.84 2.22 -48.40
C GLU A 428 25.56 3.15 -47.43
N LEU A 429 26.49 3.95 -47.95
CA LEU A 429 27.21 4.97 -47.19
C LEU A 429 26.92 6.33 -47.84
N LEU A 430 26.22 7.19 -47.10
CA LEU A 430 25.82 8.51 -47.56
C LEU A 430 26.37 9.56 -46.57
N ALA A 431 26.95 10.62 -47.09
CA ALA A 431 27.39 11.78 -46.31
C ALA A 431 26.84 13.05 -46.94
N GLY A 432 26.34 13.98 -46.11
CA GLY A 432 25.83 15.27 -46.59
C GLY A 432 26.91 16.28 -46.94
N ASP A 433 28.11 16.10 -46.39
CA ASP A 433 29.31 16.91 -46.68
C ASP A 433 30.41 15.97 -47.23
N ASN A 434 31.45 15.68 -46.44
CA ASN A 434 32.55 14.84 -46.88
C ASN A 434 32.40 13.37 -46.43
N LEU A 435 32.69 12.44 -47.34
CA LEU A 435 32.96 11.03 -47.02
C LEU A 435 34.44 10.76 -47.29
N GLU A 436 35.19 10.46 -46.24
CA GLU A 436 36.63 10.16 -46.32
C GLU A 436 36.89 8.68 -46.08
N LEU A 437 37.53 8.02 -47.05
CA LEU A 437 37.95 6.62 -46.95
C LEU A 437 39.46 6.56 -47.14
N GLY A 438 40.17 6.10 -46.10
CA GLY A 438 41.62 5.99 -46.10
C GLY A 438 42.08 4.64 -45.55
N SER A 439 43.20 4.15 -46.06
CA SER A 439 43.89 2.96 -45.55
C SER A 439 45.38 3.26 -45.53
N LEU A 440 46.07 2.87 -44.45
CA LEU A 440 47.53 2.94 -44.39
C LEU A 440 48.19 1.93 -45.33
N GLY A 441 47.53 0.78 -45.51
CA GLY A 441 47.96 -0.27 -46.43
C GLY A 441 47.25 -0.15 -47.76
N ASN A 442 46.65 -1.25 -48.19
CA ASN A 442 45.91 -1.30 -49.45
C ASN A 442 44.43 -0.96 -49.23
N LEU A 443 43.83 -0.28 -50.21
CA LEU A 443 42.39 -0.17 -50.36
C LEU A 443 41.96 -1.03 -51.55
N HIS A 444 41.10 -2.02 -51.29
CA HIS A 444 40.57 -2.91 -52.31
C HIS A 444 39.09 -2.62 -52.51
N VAL A 445 38.72 -2.28 -53.75
CA VAL A 445 37.33 -2.12 -54.16
C VAL A 445 37.11 -2.99 -55.38
N ALA A 446 36.15 -3.90 -55.30
CA ALA A 446 35.82 -4.84 -56.36
C ALA A 446 34.32 -4.95 -56.50
N THR A 447 33.84 -4.96 -57.74
CA THR A 447 32.43 -5.19 -58.07
C THR A 447 32.36 -6.18 -59.23
N ALA A 448 31.36 -7.06 -59.21
CA ALA A 448 31.06 -7.95 -60.33
C ALA A 448 30.16 -7.27 -61.37
N GLY A 449 29.36 -6.29 -60.93
CA GLY A 449 28.51 -5.48 -61.79
C GLY A 449 29.18 -4.18 -62.20
N ASP A 450 28.38 -3.15 -62.42
CA ASP A 450 28.88 -1.86 -62.88
C ASP A 450 29.62 -1.11 -61.77
N TRP A 451 30.74 -0.50 -62.13
CA TRP A 451 31.42 0.51 -61.33
C TRP A 451 31.10 1.89 -61.92
N ILE A 452 30.23 2.64 -61.24
CA ILE A 452 29.79 3.97 -61.68
C ILE A 452 30.40 5.02 -60.76
N THR A 453 31.03 6.04 -61.34
CA THR A 453 31.55 7.19 -60.60
C THR A 453 31.13 8.46 -61.31
N THR A 454 30.41 9.34 -60.60
CA THR A 454 30.01 10.65 -61.10
C THR A 454 30.71 11.73 -60.29
N VAL A 455 31.46 12.60 -60.96
CA VAL A 455 32.21 13.69 -60.31
C VAL A 455 31.74 15.01 -60.92
N GLY A 456 31.15 15.88 -60.10
CA GLY A 456 30.58 17.14 -60.57
C GLY A 456 31.61 18.27 -60.79
N GLN A 457 32.81 18.13 -60.23
CA GLN A 457 33.89 19.10 -60.36
C GLN A 457 35.16 18.41 -60.88
N LEU A 458 36.21 18.37 -60.06
CA LEU A 458 37.50 17.82 -60.43
C LEU A 458 37.63 16.37 -59.98
N ARG A 459 37.92 15.48 -60.92
CA ARG A 459 38.50 14.16 -60.62
C ARG A 459 40.01 14.28 -60.68
N ASN A 460 40.67 14.32 -59.52
CA ASN A 460 42.13 14.35 -59.42
C ASN A 460 42.68 12.96 -59.05
N THR A 461 43.46 12.35 -59.94
CA THR A 461 44.08 11.05 -59.74
C THR A 461 45.60 11.21 -59.88
N VAL A 462 46.35 10.92 -58.82
CA VAL A 462 47.83 10.97 -58.82
C VAL A 462 48.37 9.56 -58.60
N ILE A 463 49.17 9.07 -59.54
CA ILE A 463 49.74 7.73 -59.52
C ILE A 463 51.26 7.86 -59.59
N GLN A 464 51.96 7.47 -58.52
CA GLN A 464 53.41 7.64 -58.41
C GLN A 464 54.21 6.59 -59.20
N LEU A 465 53.63 5.40 -59.39
CA LEU A 465 54.25 4.30 -60.10
C LEU A 465 53.47 4.01 -61.39
N ASN A 466 52.84 2.83 -61.48
CA ASN A 466 52.19 2.37 -62.70
C ASN A 466 50.67 2.47 -62.57
N ASP A 467 50.02 3.01 -63.59
CA ASP A 467 48.60 2.83 -63.84
C ASP A 467 48.40 1.75 -64.91
N GLN A 468 47.51 0.80 -64.68
CA GLN A 468 47.23 -0.29 -65.61
C GLN A 468 45.72 -0.37 -65.86
N LEU A 469 45.33 -0.04 -67.08
CA LEU A 469 43.95 -0.11 -67.53
C LEU A 469 43.83 -1.08 -68.70
N LYS A 470 43.06 -2.16 -68.50
CA LYS A 470 42.75 -3.15 -69.53
C LYS A 470 41.25 -3.15 -69.78
N ILE A 471 40.85 -2.78 -71.00
CA ILE A 471 39.45 -2.70 -71.41
C ILE A 471 39.24 -3.76 -72.49
N MET A 472 38.29 -4.67 -72.26
CA MET A 472 37.98 -5.76 -73.20
C MET A 472 36.87 -5.40 -74.19
N GLY A 473 36.03 -4.43 -73.83
CA GLY A 473 35.06 -3.81 -74.72
C GLY A 473 35.56 -2.47 -75.27
N ASN A 474 34.64 -1.52 -75.39
CA ASN A 474 34.95 -0.19 -75.91
C ASN A 474 35.36 0.76 -74.77
N ARG A 475 36.36 1.61 -75.04
CA ARG A 475 36.63 2.83 -74.27
C ARG A 475 36.09 4.01 -75.08
N LEU A 476 35.15 4.76 -74.51
CA LEU A 476 34.68 6.02 -75.09
C LEU A 476 35.11 7.17 -74.18
N GLU A 477 35.82 8.13 -74.75
CA GLU A 477 36.15 9.39 -74.09
C GLU A 477 35.63 10.53 -74.94
N VAL A 478 34.79 11.37 -74.35
CA VAL A 478 34.27 12.58 -74.98
C VAL A 478 34.77 13.75 -74.16
N ILE A 479 35.58 14.59 -74.79
CA ILE A 479 36.22 15.74 -74.15
C ILE A 479 35.77 16.97 -74.93
N GLU A 480 35.03 17.86 -74.29
CA GLU A 480 34.41 19.03 -74.94
C GLU A 480 35.40 20.16 -75.22
N LYS A 481 36.47 20.23 -74.42
CA LYS A 481 37.53 21.22 -74.54
C LYS A 481 38.84 20.53 -74.93
N ASP A 482 39.90 20.77 -74.18
CA ASP A 482 41.24 20.30 -74.50
C ASP A 482 41.49 18.91 -73.93
N TRP A 483 42.01 18.02 -74.77
CA TRP A 483 42.64 16.77 -74.34
C TRP A 483 44.15 16.93 -74.44
N GLU A 484 44.80 17.06 -73.29
CA GLU A 484 46.26 17.16 -73.19
C GLU A 484 46.83 15.83 -72.69
N ALA A 485 47.80 15.29 -73.43
CA ALA A 485 48.57 14.14 -73.02
C ALA A 485 50.06 14.40 -73.30
N SER A 486 50.93 13.98 -72.38
CA SER A 486 52.38 14.06 -72.55
C SER A 486 53.03 12.78 -72.01
N ALA A 487 53.91 12.18 -72.82
CA ALA A 487 54.67 11.00 -72.47
C ALA A 487 55.92 10.95 -73.35
N ALA A 488 56.98 10.28 -72.87
CA ALA A 488 58.19 10.10 -73.66
C ALA A 488 57.93 9.33 -74.97
N ASN A 489 56.96 8.39 -74.95
CA ASN A 489 56.51 7.67 -76.14
C ASN A 489 55.00 7.42 -76.04
N MET A 490 54.28 7.67 -77.12
CA MET A 490 52.88 7.26 -77.29
C MET A 490 52.76 6.37 -78.51
N ARG A 491 52.02 5.26 -78.38
CA ARG A 491 51.79 4.30 -79.46
C ARG A 491 50.31 4.02 -79.56
N PHE A 492 49.73 4.33 -80.71
CA PHE A 492 48.36 3.99 -81.07
C PHE A 492 48.42 2.95 -82.20
N THR A 493 47.71 1.85 -82.02
CA THR A 493 47.59 0.80 -83.04
C THR A 493 46.11 0.52 -83.23
N ALA A 494 45.60 0.87 -84.40
CA ALA A 494 44.20 0.72 -84.76
C ALA A 494 44.07 0.60 -86.28
N ASP A 495 42.99 -0.03 -86.75
CA ASP A 495 42.68 -0.13 -88.18
C ASP A 495 42.39 1.25 -88.80
N LEU A 496 41.88 2.21 -88.01
CA LEU A 496 41.63 3.58 -88.41
C LEU A 496 41.94 4.56 -87.27
N ILE A 497 42.74 5.58 -87.58
CA ILE A 497 42.97 6.74 -86.72
C ILE A 497 42.60 7.98 -87.54
N THR A 498 41.50 8.64 -87.16
CA THR A 498 41.04 9.87 -87.82
C THR A 498 41.46 11.06 -86.99
N MET A 499 42.35 11.89 -87.53
CA MET A 499 42.70 13.19 -86.97
C MET A 499 42.19 14.29 -87.91
N ASN A 500 41.92 15.48 -87.36
CA ASN A 500 41.58 16.68 -88.15
C ASN A 500 40.43 16.51 -89.17
N GLY A 501 39.33 15.86 -88.77
CA GLY A 501 38.17 15.65 -89.65
C GLY A 501 38.47 14.79 -90.89
N GLY A 502 39.52 13.95 -90.84
CA GLY A 502 39.87 13.03 -91.94
C GLY A 502 40.73 13.64 -93.05
N LYS A 503 41.21 14.87 -92.88
CA LYS A 503 42.20 15.46 -93.79
C LYS A 503 43.58 14.88 -93.49
N GLY A 504 44.31 14.48 -94.53
CA GLY A 504 45.67 13.93 -94.40
C GLY A 504 46.58 14.86 -93.60
N VAL A 505 47.27 14.30 -92.61
CA VAL A 505 48.25 15.05 -91.82
C VAL A 505 49.60 14.91 -92.51
N VAL A 506 50.11 16.01 -93.05
CA VAL A 506 51.42 16.07 -93.70
C VAL A 506 52.27 17.12 -92.98
N GLN A 507 53.50 16.74 -92.62
CA GLN A 507 54.46 17.65 -91.98
C GLN A 507 54.90 18.71 -93.00
N GLY A 508 55.06 19.97 -92.56
CA GLY A 508 55.51 21.09 -93.41
C GLY A 508 56.81 20.85 -94.16
N ASP A 509 57.65 19.95 -93.63
CA ASP A 509 58.96 19.60 -94.17
C ASP A 509 58.92 18.37 -95.09
N CYS A 510 57.75 17.73 -95.23
CA CYS A 510 57.58 16.59 -96.11
C CYS A 510 57.56 17.07 -97.57
N ILE A 511 58.48 16.57 -98.37
CA ILE A 511 58.55 16.84 -99.80
C ILE A 511 57.61 15.87 -100.51
N CYS A 512 56.66 16.39 -101.28
CA CYS A 512 55.75 15.57 -102.06
C CYS A 512 56.53 14.72 -103.05
N ALA A 513 56.41 13.39 -102.94
CA ALA A 513 57.10 12.45 -103.83
C ALA A 513 56.74 12.63 -105.31
N PHE A 514 55.59 13.26 -105.61
CA PHE A 514 55.13 13.52 -106.97
C PHE A 514 55.60 14.86 -107.54
N THR A 515 55.78 15.89 -106.71
CA THR A 515 56.10 17.26 -107.20
C THR A 515 57.50 17.74 -106.82
N GLY A 516 58.21 17.05 -105.91
CA GLY A 516 59.54 17.42 -105.45
C GLY A 516 59.59 18.74 -104.64
N LYS A 517 58.42 19.26 -104.24
CA LYS A 517 58.27 20.51 -103.48
C LYS A 517 57.54 20.24 -102.15
N PRO A 518 57.66 21.13 -101.15
CA PRO A 518 56.84 21.03 -99.93
C PRO A 518 55.36 20.94 -100.28
N HIS A 519 54.62 20.10 -99.56
CA HIS A 519 53.17 20.05 -99.68
C HIS A 519 52.57 21.44 -99.41
N SER A 520 51.65 21.92 -100.26
CA SER A 520 50.95 23.20 -100.05
C SER A 520 49.73 23.04 -99.13
N ASP A 521 49.27 21.81 -98.97
CA ASP A 521 48.07 21.34 -98.29
C ASP A 521 48.40 20.78 -96.89
N LEU A 522 49.18 21.54 -96.14
CA LEU A 522 49.60 21.21 -94.78
C LEU A 522 48.43 21.42 -93.80
N SER A 523 48.26 20.49 -92.87
CA SER A 523 47.28 20.66 -91.80
C SER A 523 47.65 21.84 -90.90
N SER A 524 46.84 22.90 -90.87
CA SER A 524 47.03 24.03 -89.94
C SER A 524 46.71 23.67 -88.49
N THR A 525 45.98 22.58 -88.29
CA THR A 525 45.41 22.13 -87.02
C THR A 525 46.18 20.97 -86.38
N VAL A 526 47.05 20.28 -87.12
CA VAL A 526 47.92 19.22 -86.59
C VAL A 526 49.37 19.54 -86.93
N LYS A 527 50.17 19.86 -85.91
CA LYS A 527 51.62 20.07 -86.03
C LYS A 527 52.35 18.86 -85.45
N ALA A 528 52.95 18.04 -86.30
CA ALA A 528 53.88 17.01 -85.86
C ALA A 528 55.26 17.67 -85.60
N GLY A 529 55.70 17.69 -84.34
CA GLY A 529 57.07 18.08 -83.98
C GLY A 529 58.06 17.01 -84.45
N LYS A 530 59.29 17.42 -84.77
CA LYS A 530 60.38 16.52 -85.14
C LYS A 530 61.05 15.95 -83.90
#